data_AF-H1PRU9-F1
#
_entry.id   AF-H1PRU9-F1
#
_cell.length_a   1.000
_cell.length_b   1.000
_cell.length_c   1.000
_cell.angle_alpha   90.00
_cell.angle_beta   90.00
_cell.angle_gamma   90.00
#
_symmetry.space_group_name_H-M   'P 1'
#
loop_
_entity.id
_entity.type
_entity.pdbx_description
1 polymer ?
#
loop_
_entity_poly.entity_id
_entity_poly.type
_entity_poly.pdbx_seq_one_letter_code
_entity_poly.pdbx_strand_id
1 'polypeptide(L)'
;MEIISKDKPKGLAYSKNKKLKKAKRLEEEKKFKRLTENKRKNAESRKERAIEKESIDKISEVAILGYNKGMLLINIEGKEEKRALLFDKKAVTKSNLEREIRNFEVKLYGDNWKISILKGFQEMKDELIWKLSEEI
;
A
#
# COMPACT_ATOMS: atom_id res chain seq x y z
N MET A 1 -27.73 19.03 -59.98
CA MET A 1 -28.83 18.53 -59.11
C MET A 1 -28.19 17.88 -57.90
N GLU A 2 -28.52 18.33 -56.69
CA GLU A 2 -28.07 17.64 -55.47
C GLU A 2 -28.75 16.26 -55.38
N ILE A 3 -27.93 15.21 -55.21
CA ILE A 3 -28.42 13.83 -55.11
C ILE A 3 -29.06 13.66 -53.72
N ILE A 4 -30.37 13.85 -53.64
CA ILE A 4 -31.14 13.61 -52.41
C ILE A 4 -31.26 12.09 -52.22
N SER A 5 -30.56 11.56 -51.22
CA SER A 5 -30.66 10.15 -50.81
C SER A 5 -32.11 9.79 -50.47
N LYS A 6 -32.70 8.87 -51.25
CA LYS A 6 -34.08 8.39 -51.08
C LYS A 6 -34.25 7.48 -49.86
N ASP A 7 -33.17 6.85 -49.38
CA ASP A 7 -33.18 5.89 -48.27
C ASP A 7 -33.06 6.52 -46.87
N LYS A 8 -32.95 7.85 -46.81
CA LYS A 8 -32.84 8.55 -45.52
C LYS A 8 -34.20 8.48 -44.81
N PRO A 9 -34.27 8.02 -43.55
CA PRO A 9 -35.54 7.97 -42.82
C PRO A 9 -36.11 9.39 -42.70
N LYS A 10 -37.44 9.53 -42.90
CA LYS A 10 -38.17 10.80 -42.85
C LYS A 10 -39.21 10.78 -41.70
N GLY A 11 -39.71 11.94 -41.32
CA GLY A 11 -40.78 12.08 -40.31
C GLY A 11 -40.43 11.49 -38.93
N LEU A 12 -41.35 10.74 -38.33
CA LEU A 12 -41.17 10.14 -36.99
C LEU A 12 -39.97 9.20 -36.90
N ALA A 13 -39.69 8.44 -37.97
CA ALA A 13 -38.53 7.54 -38.03
C ALA A 13 -37.20 8.31 -38.00
N TYR A 14 -37.14 9.47 -38.68
CA TYR A 14 -35.99 10.37 -38.61
C TYR A 14 -35.76 10.89 -37.18
N SER A 15 -36.83 11.37 -36.53
CA SER A 15 -36.77 11.92 -35.17
C SER A 15 -36.29 10.86 -34.16
N LYS A 16 -36.82 9.63 -34.24
CA LYS A 16 -36.36 8.49 -33.42
C LYS A 16 -34.89 8.17 -33.67
N ASN A 17 -34.45 8.09 -34.92
CA ASN A 17 -33.04 7.81 -35.26
C ASN A 17 -32.10 8.94 -34.78
N LYS A 18 -32.51 10.20 -34.93
CA LYS A 18 -31.77 11.37 -34.41
C LYS A 18 -31.62 11.32 -32.88
N LYS A 19 -32.69 10.98 -32.15
CA LYS A 19 -32.66 10.80 -30.69
C LYS A 19 -31.74 9.65 -30.27
N LEU A 20 -31.83 8.50 -30.94
CA LEU A 20 -30.95 7.34 -30.71
C LEU A 20 -29.47 7.68 -30.94
N LYS A 21 -29.13 8.36 -32.04
CA LYS A 21 -27.74 8.80 -32.31
C LYS A 21 -27.23 9.76 -31.25
N LYS A 22 -28.06 10.70 -30.77
CA LYS A 22 -27.70 11.62 -29.68
C LYS A 22 -27.46 10.86 -28.37
N ALA A 23 -28.33 9.89 -28.03
CA ALA A 23 -28.17 9.07 -26.83
C ALA A 23 -26.88 8.25 -26.87
N LYS A 24 -26.58 7.59 -28.00
CA LYS A 24 -25.33 6.85 -28.20
C LYS A 24 -24.10 7.75 -28.02
N ARG A 25 -24.09 8.94 -28.63
CA ARG A 25 -22.99 9.91 -28.47
C ARG A 25 -22.78 10.32 -27.02
N LEU A 26 -23.86 10.61 -26.29
CA LEU A 26 -23.77 10.97 -24.87
C LEU A 26 -23.25 9.81 -24.01
N GLU A 27 -23.61 8.57 -24.33
CA GLU A 27 -23.11 7.38 -23.65
C GLU A 27 -21.62 7.16 -23.93
N GLU A 28 -21.20 7.32 -25.19
CA GLU A 28 -19.79 7.25 -25.60
C GLU A 28 -18.95 8.34 -24.92
N GLU A 29 -19.43 9.59 -24.86
CA GLU A 29 -18.76 10.68 -24.15
C GLU A 29 -18.63 10.40 -22.64
N LYS A 30 -19.68 9.87 -22.00
CA LYS A 30 -19.62 9.47 -20.59
C LYS A 30 -18.62 8.34 -20.36
N LYS A 31 -18.60 7.33 -21.25
CA LYS A 31 -17.61 6.23 -21.20
C LYS A 31 -16.19 6.77 -21.36
N PHE A 32 -15.97 7.66 -22.32
CA PHE A 32 -14.67 8.29 -22.54
C PHE A 32 -14.19 9.06 -21.31
N LYS A 33 -15.05 9.91 -20.72
CA LYS A 33 -14.73 10.66 -19.48
C LYS A 33 -14.35 9.74 -18.32
N ARG A 34 -15.11 8.66 -18.11
CA ARG A 34 -14.80 7.64 -17.08
C ARG A 34 -13.45 6.98 -17.33
N LEU A 35 -13.16 6.60 -18.58
CA LEU A 35 -11.89 5.98 -18.94
C LEU A 35 -10.71 6.92 -18.68
N THR A 36 -10.85 8.21 -19.03
CA THR A 36 -9.80 9.20 -18.77
C THR A 36 -9.57 9.43 -17.28
N GLU A 37 -10.65 9.50 -16.48
CA GLU A 37 -10.54 9.69 -15.03
C GLU A 37 -9.92 8.47 -14.35
N ASN A 38 -10.34 7.26 -14.74
CA ASN A 38 -9.76 6.02 -14.23
C ASN A 38 -8.28 5.88 -14.60
N LYS A 39 -7.89 6.29 -15.81
CA LYS A 39 -6.47 6.34 -16.19
C LYS A 39 -5.68 7.30 -15.29
N ARG A 40 -6.24 8.48 -14.96
CA ARG A 40 -5.60 9.43 -14.04
C ARG A 40 -5.43 8.84 -12.63
N LYS A 41 -6.52 8.33 -12.05
CA LYS A 41 -6.50 7.69 -10.72
C LYS A 41 -5.51 6.53 -10.67
N ASN A 42 -5.51 5.67 -11.68
CA ASN A 42 -4.56 4.56 -11.76
C ASN A 42 -3.10 5.03 -11.86
N ALA A 43 -2.83 6.14 -12.55
CA ALA A 43 -1.48 6.70 -12.62
C ALA A 43 -1.04 7.31 -11.28
N GLU A 44 -1.93 7.99 -10.57
CA GLU A 44 -1.68 8.51 -9.21
C GLU A 44 -1.42 7.36 -8.23
N SER A 45 -2.30 6.35 -8.18
CA SER A 45 -2.12 5.18 -7.31
C SER A 45 -0.85 4.39 -7.63
N ARG A 46 -0.36 4.40 -8.88
CA ARG A 46 0.94 3.79 -9.21
C ARG A 46 2.11 4.56 -8.61
N LYS A 47 2.03 5.90 -8.59
CA LYS A 47 3.06 6.75 -7.96
C LYS A 47 3.07 6.54 -6.45
N GLU A 48 1.91 6.53 -5.82
CA GLU A 48 1.78 6.28 -4.38
C GLU A 48 2.36 4.92 -3.99
N ARG A 49 2.01 3.86 -4.73
CA ARG A 49 2.59 2.51 -4.51
C ARG A 49 4.09 2.46 -4.72
N ALA A 50 4.64 3.25 -5.65
CA ALA A 50 6.08 3.30 -5.86
C ALA A 50 6.79 3.94 -4.66
N ILE A 51 6.24 5.01 -4.11
CA ILE A 51 6.76 5.69 -2.90
C ILE A 51 6.67 4.76 -1.68
N GLU A 52 5.54 4.10 -1.49
CA GLU A 52 5.35 3.12 -0.42
C GLU A 52 6.34 1.98 -0.54
N LYS A 53 6.54 1.46 -1.76
CA LYS A 53 7.52 0.42 -2.03
C LYS A 53 8.96 0.87 -1.72
N GLU A 54 9.35 2.07 -2.14
CA GLU A 54 10.68 2.63 -1.84
C GLU A 54 10.89 2.76 -0.33
N SER A 55 9.86 3.16 0.41
CA SER A 55 9.89 3.25 1.87
C SER A 55 10.07 1.87 2.51
N ILE A 56 9.34 0.86 2.03
CA ILE A 56 9.46 -0.53 2.48
C ILE A 56 10.86 -1.07 2.16
N ASP A 57 11.36 -0.83 0.95
CA ASP A 57 12.68 -1.29 0.51
C ASP A 57 13.75 -0.69 1.43
N LYS A 58 13.70 0.63 1.70
CA LYS A 58 14.61 1.31 2.62
C LYS A 58 14.59 0.72 4.04
N ILE A 59 13.42 0.35 4.53
CA ILE A 59 13.25 -0.20 5.88
C ILE A 59 13.69 -1.67 5.92
N SER A 60 13.49 -2.40 4.83
CA SER A 60 13.98 -3.77 4.69
C SER A 60 15.51 -3.86 4.67
N GLU A 61 16.21 -2.76 4.39
CA GLU A 61 17.67 -2.69 4.51
C GLU A 61 18.16 -2.53 5.96
N VAL A 62 17.30 -2.01 6.85
CA VAL A 62 17.63 -1.84 8.27
C VAL A 62 17.79 -3.23 8.91
N ALA A 63 18.97 -3.51 9.44
CA ALA A 63 19.30 -4.81 10.01
C ALA A 63 19.13 -4.81 11.53
N ILE A 64 18.55 -5.88 12.06
CA ILE A 64 18.53 -6.12 13.51
C ILE A 64 19.88 -6.70 13.91
N LEU A 65 20.58 -6.02 14.83
CA LEU A 65 21.84 -6.49 15.38
C LEU A 65 21.66 -7.22 16.71
N GLY A 66 20.62 -6.88 17.46
CA GLY A 66 20.30 -7.55 18.71
C GLY A 66 19.37 -6.78 19.61
N TYR A 67 19.31 -7.20 20.86
CA TYR A 67 18.47 -6.58 21.89
C TYR A 67 19.23 -6.50 23.21
N ASN A 68 19.09 -5.36 23.89
CA ASN A 68 19.80 -5.07 25.12
C ASN A 68 18.95 -4.15 26.01
N LYS A 69 18.59 -4.63 27.20
CA LYS A 69 17.92 -3.87 28.28
C LYS A 69 16.71 -3.06 27.78
N GLY A 70 15.70 -3.73 27.24
CA GLY A 70 14.51 -3.05 26.74
C GLY A 70 14.63 -2.40 25.35
N MET A 71 15.82 -2.33 24.76
CA MET A 71 16.10 -1.59 23.52
C MET A 71 16.57 -2.51 22.38
N LEU A 72 16.00 -2.31 21.19
CA LEU A 72 16.42 -2.96 19.96
C LEU A 72 17.66 -2.25 19.39
N LEU A 73 18.71 -3.00 19.11
CA LEU A 73 19.88 -2.54 18.37
C LEU A 73 19.63 -2.79 16.88
N ILE A 74 19.63 -1.71 16.12
CA ILE A 74 19.42 -1.73 14.68
C ILE A 74 20.58 -1.04 13.97
N ASN A 75 20.91 -1.52 12.77
CA ASN A 75 21.83 -0.87 11.87
C ASN A 75 21.04 -0.12 10.80
N ILE A 76 21.12 1.21 10.81
CA ILE A 76 20.56 2.07 9.77
C ILE A 76 21.72 2.66 8.98
N GLU A 77 21.82 2.32 7.70
CA GLU A 77 22.81 2.91 6.77
C GLU A 77 24.26 2.89 7.32
N GLY A 78 24.65 1.83 8.04
CA GLY A 78 25.98 1.66 8.62
C GLY A 78 26.17 2.29 10.01
N LYS A 79 25.12 2.89 10.59
CA LYS A 79 25.14 3.42 11.96
C LYS A 79 24.32 2.54 12.89
N GLU A 80 24.91 2.19 14.02
CA GLU A 80 24.21 1.47 15.08
C GLU A 80 23.36 2.44 15.91
N GLU A 81 22.05 2.20 15.96
CA GLU A 81 21.13 2.95 16.79
C GLU A 81 20.38 2.01 17.74
N LYS A 82 20.11 2.52 18.95
CA LYS A 82 19.23 1.86 19.91
C LYS A 82 17.84 2.48 19.79
N ARG A 83 16.82 1.66 19.55
CA ARG A 83 15.43 2.09 19.47
C ARG A 83 14.56 1.35 20.48
N ALA A 84 13.54 2.05 20.96
CA ALA A 84 12.54 1.45 21.84
C ALA A 84 11.63 0.53 21.02
N LEU A 85 11.31 -0.62 21.61
CA LEU A 85 10.37 -1.59 21.08
C LEU A 85 8.97 -1.23 21.57
N LEU A 86 8.03 -1.05 20.63
CA LEU A 86 6.65 -0.67 20.89
C LEU A 86 5.76 -1.90 20.74
N PHE A 87 5.06 -2.27 21.81
CA PHE A 87 4.09 -3.35 21.81
C PHE A 87 3.06 -3.14 22.93
N ASP A 88 1.88 -3.74 22.78
CA ASP A 88 0.86 -3.70 23.83
C ASP A 88 1.23 -4.64 24.98
N LYS A 89 1.72 -4.05 26.08
CA LYS A 89 2.10 -4.78 27.29
C LYS A 89 0.98 -5.61 27.91
N LYS A 90 -0.30 -5.30 27.62
CA LYS A 90 -1.45 -6.07 28.15
C LYS A 90 -1.73 -7.32 27.33
N ALA A 91 -1.43 -7.28 26.03
CA ALA A 91 -1.65 -8.40 25.12
C ALA A 91 -0.50 -9.40 25.12
N VAL A 92 0.72 -8.93 25.42
CA VAL A 92 1.93 -9.76 25.39
C VAL A 92 2.13 -10.47 26.73
N THR A 93 2.17 -11.80 26.66
CA THR A 93 2.48 -12.71 27.77
C THR A 93 3.58 -13.68 27.34
N LYS A 94 4.31 -14.30 28.30
CA LYS A 94 5.36 -15.28 27.96
C LYS A 94 4.87 -16.41 27.05
N SER A 95 3.62 -16.85 27.22
CA SER A 95 3.01 -17.91 26.42
C SER A 95 2.65 -17.48 24.98
N ASN A 96 2.41 -16.19 24.74
CA ASN A 96 2.00 -15.68 23.41
C ASN A 96 3.12 -14.87 22.71
N LEU A 97 4.26 -14.69 23.36
CA LEU A 97 5.36 -13.86 22.88
C LEU A 97 5.86 -14.27 21.49
N GLU A 98 5.97 -15.57 21.23
CA GLU A 98 6.43 -16.08 19.93
C GLU A 98 5.50 -15.68 18.77
N ARG A 99 4.20 -15.55 19.03
CA ARG A 99 3.22 -15.14 18.02
C ARG A 99 3.19 -13.62 17.86
N GLU A 100 3.21 -12.91 18.99
CA GLU A 100 3.06 -11.45 19.00
C GLU A 100 4.33 -10.68 18.61
N ILE A 101 5.52 -11.29 18.70
CA ILE A 101 6.78 -10.61 18.38
C ILE A 101 6.79 -10.03 16.96
N ARG A 102 6.06 -10.64 16.02
CA ARG A 102 5.92 -10.12 14.64
C ARG A 102 5.13 -8.81 14.56
N ASN A 103 4.28 -8.56 15.54
CA ASN A 103 3.46 -7.35 15.65
C ASN A 103 4.18 -6.23 16.39
N PHE A 104 5.39 -6.47 16.89
CA PHE A 104 6.14 -5.44 17.60
C PHE A 104 6.61 -4.38 16.61
N GLU A 105 6.55 -3.12 17.04
CA GLU A 105 6.84 -1.97 16.22
C GLU A 105 8.09 -1.25 16.70
N VAL A 106 8.77 -0.58 15.77
CA VAL A 106 9.88 0.32 16.05
C VAL A 106 9.70 1.59 15.23
N LYS A 107 10.04 2.73 15.83
CA LYS A 107 9.92 4.03 15.16
C LYS A 107 11.12 4.28 14.25
N LEU A 108 10.89 4.24 12.93
CA LEU A 108 11.88 4.45 11.87
C LEU A 108 11.39 5.52 10.89
N TYR A 109 12.27 6.45 10.53
CA TYR A 109 11.99 7.53 9.58
C TYR A 109 10.72 8.36 9.86
N GLY A 110 10.26 8.40 11.13
CA GLY A 110 9.08 9.17 11.56
C GLY A 110 7.85 8.31 11.84
N ASP A 111 7.79 7.11 11.27
CA ASP A 111 6.64 6.20 11.35
C ASP A 111 6.96 4.93 12.15
N ASN A 112 5.91 4.22 12.56
CA ASN A 112 6.03 2.94 13.24
C ASN A 112 6.03 1.80 12.23
N TRP A 113 7.06 0.96 12.32
CA TRP A 113 7.23 -0.18 11.42
C TRP A 113 7.38 -1.46 12.20
N LYS A 114 6.78 -2.54 11.69
CA LYS A 114 6.89 -3.86 12.29
C LYS A 114 8.31 -4.38 12.18
N ILE A 115 8.84 -4.93 13.28
CA ILE A 115 10.19 -5.51 13.28
C ILE A 115 10.31 -6.70 12.33
N SER A 116 9.20 -7.34 11.96
CA SER A 116 9.16 -8.45 11.00
C SER A 116 9.60 -8.07 9.58
N ILE A 117 9.61 -6.78 9.24
CA ILE A 117 9.99 -6.27 7.92
C ILE A 117 11.52 -6.04 7.85
N LEU A 118 12.17 -5.93 9.01
CA LEU A 118 13.60 -5.63 9.11
C LEU A 118 14.46 -6.83 8.70
N LYS A 119 15.64 -6.55 8.17
CA LYS A 119 16.62 -7.57 7.80
C LYS A 119 17.14 -8.29 9.04
N GLY A 120 17.31 -9.61 8.93
CA GLY A 120 17.82 -10.43 10.03
C GLY A 120 16.78 -10.75 11.11
N PHE A 121 15.51 -10.35 10.95
CA PHE A 121 14.46 -10.67 11.93
C PHE A 121 14.29 -12.18 12.14
N GLN A 122 14.32 -12.99 11.08
CA GLN A 122 14.16 -14.45 11.23
C GLN A 122 15.29 -15.09 12.01
N GLU A 123 16.52 -14.63 11.81
CA GLU A 123 17.72 -15.13 12.48
C GLU A 123 17.73 -14.71 13.95
N MET A 124 17.37 -13.45 14.22
CA MET A 124 17.35 -12.88 15.57
C MET A 124 16.05 -13.19 16.34
N LYS A 125 15.04 -13.80 15.71
CA LYS A 125 13.72 -14.04 16.30
C LYS A 125 13.82 -14.78 17.63
N ASP A 126 14.59 -15.87 17.66
CA ASP A 126 14.64 -16.74 18.84
C ASP A 126 15.44 -16.09 19.97
N GLU A 127 16.51 -15.35 19.65
CA GLU A 127 17.25 -14.55 20.63
C GLU A 127 16.39 -13.44 21.22
N LEU A 128 15.61 -12.75 20.37
CA LEU A 128 14.69 -11.71 20.81
C LEU A 128 13.61 -12.28 21.73
N ILE A 129 13.00 -13.41 21.37
CA ILE A 129 12.01 -14.09 22.21
C ILE A 129 12.62 -14.44 23.56
N TRP A 130 13.83 -15.02 23.57
CA TRP A 130 14.50 -15.42 24.80
C TRP A 130 14.74 -14.21 25.71
N LYS A 131 15.35 -13.13 25.20
CA LYS A 131 15.61 -11.92 26.00
C LYS A 131 14.34 -11.22 26.47
N LEU A 132 13.32 -11.14 25.62
CA LEU A 132 12.02 -10.56 25.99
C LEU A 132 11.29 -11.42 27.04
N SER A 133 11.48 -12.74 27.03
CA SER A 133 10.89 -13.64 28.03
C SER A 133 11.53 -13.51 29.41
N GLU A 134 12.78 -13.04 29.50
CA GLU A 134 13.44 -12.73 30.77
C GLU A 134 12.97 -11.39 31.36
N GLU A 135 12.59 -10.43 30.51
CA GLU A 135 12.15 -9.09 30.94
C GLU A 135 10.65 -8.99 31.26
N ILE A 136 9.79 -9.81 30.63
CA ILE A 136 8.35 -9.93 30.91
C ILE A 136 8.12 -10.81 32.15
#